data_AF-A0A0B7K6S0-F1
#
_entry.id   AF-A0A0B7K6S0-F1
#
_cell.length_a   1.000
_cell.length_b   1.000
_cell.length_c   1.000
_cell.angle_alpha   90.00
_cell.angle_beta   90.00
_cell.angle_gamma   90.00
#
_symmetry.space_group_name_H-M   'P 1'
#
loop_
_entity.id
_entity.type
_entity.pdbx_description
1 polymer ?
#
loop_
_entity_poly.entity_id
_entity_poly.type
_entity_poly.pdbx_seq_one_letter_code
_entity_poly.pdbx_strand_id
1 'polypeptide(L)'
;MDHISDENQWWTAPELEPDRTWKKPEVLIMWYELNIDTVVRDAEDWMSDVITKHIKAYHSRHGTLPDFNVINTTREESTTTFEKKLNRVVARLIKGNFCYSRGESDILPTTTFDQIKNKVHLSCSADRCTWQGYDCVFKRVEFQEDLEVMEREIRQREKLLRALDEDPKTGFATIQAVFTCCPSLLSCSSPQTPMKFWDY
;
A
#
# COMPACT_ATOMS: atom_id res chain seq x y z
N MET A 1 -16.07 -19.21 29.11
CA MET A 1 -14.94 -18.27 29.05
C MET A 1 -14.15 -18.68 27.85
N ASP A 2 -14.38 -17.95 26.78
CA ASP A 2 -14.13 -18.37 25.41
C ASP A 2 -12.65 -18.29 25.07
N HIS A 3 -12.12 -19.38 24.54
CA HIS A 3 -10.86 -19.40 23.80
C HIS A 3 -11.12 -18.76 22.43
N ILE A 4 -10.77 -17.47 22.30
CA ILE A 4 -10.58 -16.85 20.99
C ILE A 4 -9.26 -17.41 20.46
N SER A 5 -9.33 -18.29 19.47
CA SER A 5 -8.17 -18.81 18.75
C SER A 5 -7.65 -17.73 17.79
N ASP A 6 -6.38 -17.33 17.98
CA ASP A 6 -5.60 -16.47 17.08
C ASP A 6 -5.31 -17.17 15.73
N GLU A 7 -6.34 -17.38 14.90
CA GLU A 7 -6.20 -18.01 13.56
C GLU A 7 -5.73 -17.05 12.44
N ASN A 8 -5.40 -15.79 12.76
CA ASN A 8 -4.97 -14.78 11.79
C ASN A 8 -3.45 -14.51 11.78
N GLN A 9 -2.64 -15.26 12.53
CA GLN A 9 -1.20 -15.04 12.58
C GLN A 9 -0.49 -15.88 11.52
N TRP A 10 -0.48 -15.38 10.29
CA TRP A 10 0.02 -16.12 9.14
C TRP A 10 1.52 -16.06 8.95
N TRP A 11 2.16 -15.16 9.70
CA TRP A 11 3.55 -15.26 10.12
C TRP A 11 3.81 -14.15 11.15
N THR A 12 4.66 -14.43 12.14
CA THR A 12 5.28 -13.40 12.99
C THR A 12 6.76 -13.48 12.73
N ALA A 13 7.40 -12.35 12.39
CA ALA A 13 8.86 -12.30 12.41
C ALA A 13 9.32 -12.68 13.83
N PRO A 14 10.20 -13.68 14.01
CA PRO A 14 10.74 -13.97 15.34
C PRO A 14 11.41 -12.72 15.89
N GLU A 15 11.18 -12.41 17.17
CA GLU A 15 11.82 -11.29 17.84
C GLU A 15 13.35 -11.44 17.77
N LEU A 16 13.97 -10.48 17.07
CA LEU A 16 15.36 -10.01 17.16
C LEU A 16 16.39 -10.99 17.77
N GLU A 17 16.96 -11.88 16.93
CA GLU A 17 18.33 -12.33 17.14
C GLU A 17 19.29 -11.51 16.25
N PRO A 18 20.28 -10.81 16.83
CA PRO A 18 21.03 -9.76 16.13
C PRO A 18 22.03 -10.25 15.06
N ASP A 19 22.31 -11.57 14.96
CA ASP A 19 23.39 -12.10 14.11
C ASP A 19 22.97 -13.12 13.06
N ARG A 20 21.67 -13.27 12.78
CA ARG A 20 21.23 -14.05 11.62
C ARG A 20 21.19 -13.14 10.38
N THR A 21 22.16 -13.30 9.49
CA THR A 21 21.94 -12.96 8.07
C THR A 21 20.80 -13.83 7.57
N TRP A 22 19.57 -13.31 7.62
CA TRP A 22 18.42 -13.94 7.02
C TRP A 22 18.69 -14.02 5.51
N LYS A 23 19.10 -15.19 5.03
CA LYS A 23 18.73 -15.56 3.66
C LYS A 23 17.22 -15.62 3.72
N LYS A 24 16.56 -14.55 3.25
CA LYS A 24 15.11 -14.52 3.02
C LYS A 24 14.79 -15.90 2.44
N PRO A 25 14.00 -16.76 3.12
CA PRO A 25 13.55 -17.97 2.46
C PRO A 25 13.03 -17.49 1.12
N GLU A 26 13.31 -18.22 0.04
CA GLU A 26 12.54 -18.08 -1.17
C GLU A 26 11.11 -18.49 -0.83
N VAL A 27 10.42 -17.67 -0.02
CA VAL A 27 8.98 -17.52 -0.05
C VAL A 27 8.79 -17.12 -1.49
N LEU A 28 8.51 -18.12 -2.31
CA LEU A 28 8.11 -17.97 -3.69
C LEU A 28 6.93 -17.02 -3.63
N ILE A 29 7.20 -15.73 -3.84
CA ILE A 29 6.17 -14.71 -3.99
C ILE A 29 5.48 -15.09 -5.28
N MET A 30 4.41 -15.87 -5.15
CA MET A 30 3.56 -16.22 -6.27
C MET A 30 2.60 -15.07 -6.46
N TRP A 31 2.74 -14.38 -7.58
CA TRP A 31 1.80 -13.36 -8.01
C TRP A 31 0.52 -14.03 -8.48
N TYR A 32 -0.63 -13.45 -8.15
CA TYR A 32 -1.94 -13.94 -8.60
C TYR A 32 -2.63 -12.88 -9.45
N GLU A 33 -3.20 -13.31 -10.57
CA GLU A 33 -4.12 -12.52 -11.40
C GLU A 33 -5.55 -12.89 -11.02
N LEU A 34 -6.34 -11.90 -10.60
CA LEU A 34 -7.76 -12.07 -10.33
C LEU A 34 -8.57 -11.40 -11.44
N ASN A 35 -9.22 -12.21 -12.27
CA ASN A 35 -10.08 -11.75 -13.35
C ASN A 35 -11.53 -11.76 -12.89
N ILE A 36 -12.15 -10.58 -12.87
CA ILE A 36 -13.53 -10.38 -12.43
C ILE A 36 -14.32 -9.85 -13.61
N ASP A 37 -15.54 -10.33 -13.76
CA ASP A 37 -16.47 -9.93 -14.83
C ASP A 37 -17.00 -8.49 -14.71
N THR A 38 -16.73 -7.83 -13.59
CA THR A 38 -17.28 -6.52 -13.23
C THR A 38 -16.24 -5.63 -12.55
N VAL A 39 -16.46 -4.32 -12.60
CA VAL A 39 -15.59 -3.33 -11.93
C VAL A 39 -15.89 -3.31 -10.43
N VAL A 40 -14.88 -3.60 -9.61
CA VAL A 40 -14.95 -3.51 -8.15
C VAL A 40 -14.37 -2.17 -7.70
N ARG A 41 -15.13 -1.38 -6.93
CA ARG A 41 -14.72 -0.02 -6.50
C ARG A 41 -13.94 0.01 -5.18
N ASP A 42 -14.21 -0.94 -4.29
CA ASP A 42 -13.52 -1.12 -2.99
C ASP A 42 -12.68 -2.40 -3.06
N ALA A 43 -11.77 -2.42 -4.03
CA ALA A 43 -11.28 -3.67 -4.57
C ALA A 43 -10.20 -4.35 -3.71
N GLU A 44 -9.33 -3.61 -3.03
CA GLU A 44 -8.11 -4.21 -2.48
C GLU A 44 -8.35 -5.27 -1.40
N ASP A 45 -9.05 -4.92 -0.32
CA ASP A 45 -9.32 -5.86 0.78
C ASP A 45 -10.14 -7.06 0.30
N TRP A 46 -11.18 -6.80 -0.50
CA TRP A 46 -12.02 -7.85 -1.07
C TRP A 46 -11.24 -8.77 -2.02
N MET A 47 -10.40 -8.23 -2.90
CA MET A 47 -9.57 -9.03 -3.81
C MET A 47 -8.58 -9.88 -3.02
N SER A 48 -7.95 -9.30 -2.00
CA SER A 48 -7.05 -10.01 -1.09
C SER A 48 -7.76 -11.18 -0.40
N ASP A 49 -8.97 -10.94 0.12
CA ASP A 49 -9.79 -11.96 0.77
C ASP A 49 -10.19 -13.09 -0.17
N VAL A 50 -10.62 -12.77 -1.41
CA VAL A 50 -10.99 -13.77 -2.42
C VAL A 50 -9.80 -14.65 -2.79
N ILE A 51 -8.64 -14.04 -3.07
CA ILE A 51 -7.41 -14.77 -3.39
C ILE A 51 -7.03 -15.66 -2.19
N THR A 52 -7.00 -15.09 -0.99
CA THR A 52 -6.66 -15.77 0.26
C THR A 52 -7.58 -16.94 0.55
N LYS A 53 -8.89 -16.77 0.36
CA LYS A 53 -9.92 -17.81 0.49
C LYS A 53 -9.63 -18.99 -0.43
N HIS A 54 -9.38 -18.75 -1.71
CA HIS A 54 -9.13 -19.82 -2.67
C HIS A 54 -7.79 -20.54 -2.41
N ILE A 55 -6.73 -19.81 -2.03
CA ILE A 55 -5.44 -20.41 -1.67
C ILE A 55 -5.59 -21.27 -0.40
N LYS A 56 -6.25 -20.78 0.65
CA LYS A 56 -6.55 -21.55 1.87
C LYS A 56 -7.29 -22.83 1.53
N ALA A 57 -8.39 -22.72 0.79
CA ALA A 57 -9.22 -23.85 0.44
C ALA A 57 -8.45 -24.92 -0.34
N TYR A 58 -7.61 -24.50 -1.29
CA TYR A 58 -6.73 -25.42 -2.02
C TYR A 58 -5.73 -26.10 -1.08
N HIS A 59 -5.01 -25.32 -0.28
CA HIS A 59 -4.00 -25.86 0.63
C HIS A 59 -4.61 -26.83 1.66
N SER A 60 -5.74 -26.48 2.26
CA SER A 60 -6.47 -27.35 3.19
C SER A 60 -6.88 -28.68 2.55
N ARG A 61 -7.15 -28.69 1.23
CA ARG A 61 -7.59 -29.89 0.50
C ARG A 61 -6.44 -30.74 -0.01
N HIS A 62 -5.35 -30.12 -0.43
CA HIS A 62 -4.25 -30.78 -1.16
C HIS A 62 -2.94 -30.88 -0.36
N GLY A 63 -2.84 -30.20 0.79
CA GLY A 63 -1.62 -30.14 1.61
C GLY A 63 -0.42 -29.48 0.92
N THR A 64 -0.67 -28.77 -0.18
CA THR A 64 0.34 -28.14 -1.03
C THR A 64 -0.17 -26.80 -1.53
N LEU A 65 0.74 -25.92 -1.97
CA LEU A 65 0.37 -24.68 -2.62
C LEU A 65 -0.29 -24.95 -3.98
N PRO A 66 -1.24 -24.10 -4.42
CA PRO A 66 -1.83 -24.22 -5.74
C PRO A 66 -0.77 -24.10 -6.84
N ASP A 67 -0.94 -24.86 -7.91
CA ASP A 67 -0.11 -24.74 -9.10
C ASP A 67 -0.64 -23.70 -10.10
N PHE A 68 -1.83 -23.16 -9.84
CA PHE A 68 -2.44 -22.04 -10.55
C PHE A 68 -1.98 -20.69 -9.97
N ASN A 69 -2.03 -19.66 -10.81
CA ASN A 69 -1.76 -18.28 -10.43
C ASN A 69 -2.73 -17.29 -11.09
N VAL A 70 -3.82 -17.80 -11.69
CA VAL A 70 -4.92 -17.03 -12.24
C VAL A 70 -6.21 -17.58 -11.68
N ILE A 71 -7.05 -16.70 -11.14
CA ILE A 71 -8.38 -17.00 -10.64
C ILE A 71 -9.36 -16.18 -11.47
N ASN A 72 -10.26 -16.84 -12.20
CA ASN A 72 -11.35 -16.16 -12.88
C ASN A 72 -12.62 -16.37 -12.07
N THR A 73 -13.30 -15.29 -11.69
CA THR A 73 -14.50 -15.37 -10.87
C THR A 73 -15.49 -14.24 -11.16
N THR A 74 -16.69 -14.34 -10.62
CA THR A 74 -17.67 -13.24 -10.61
C THR A 74 -17.61 -12.51 -9.28
N ARG A 75 -18.18 -11.30 -9.18
CA ARG A 75 -18.22 -10.57 -7.90
C ARG A 75 -18.92 -11.37 -6.79
N GLU A 76 -19.96 -12.12 -7.13
CA GLU A 76 -20.69 -13.01 -6.22
C GLU A 76 -20.01 -14.38 -6.03
N GLU A 77 -18.83 -14.58 -6.64
CA GLU A 77 -18.07 -15.83 -6.64
C GLU A 77 -18.87 -17.05 -7.14
N SER A 78 -19.88 -16.81 -7.99
CA SER A 78 -20.84 -17.83 -8.41
C SER A 78 -20.23 -18.90 -9.33
N THR A 79 -19.23 -18.49 -10.12
CA THR A 79 -18.49 -19.35 -11.03
C THR A 79 -17.01 -19.03 -10.87
N THR A 80 -16.21 -19.99 -10.39
CA THR A 80 -14.76 -19.83 -10.24
C THR A 80 -14.01 -20.84 -11.11
N THR A 81 -13.03 -20.39 -11.88
CA THR A 81 -12.09 -21.25 -12.62
C THR A 81 -10.65 -20.86 -12.33
N PHE A 82 -9.72 -21.81 -12.51
CA PHE A 82 -8.30 -21.64 -12.21
C PHE A 82 -7.46 -21.90 -13.46
N GLU A 83 -6.45 -21.06 -13.69
CA GLU A 83 -5.48 -21.21 -14.78
C GLU A 83 -4.05 -21.02 -14.26
N LYS A 84 -3.11 -21.69 -14.92
CA LYS A 84 -1.67 -21.51 -14.71
C LYS A 84 -1.05 -20.74 -15.87
N LYS A 85 -0.53 -19.56 -15.58
CA LYS A 85 0.30 -18.75 -16.47
C LYS A 85 1.74 -18.69 -15.96
N LEU A 86 2.67 -18.28 -16.83
CA LEU A 86 4.04 -18.04 -16.38
C LEU A 86 4.07 -16.84 -15.42
N ASN A 87 4.88 -16.92 -14.35
CA ASN A 87 5.00 -15.81 -13.40
C ASN A 87 5.39 -14.50 -14.06
N ARG A 88 6.20 -14.49 -15.13
CA ARG A 88 6.53 -13.26 -15.87
C ARG A 88 5.35 -12.59 -16.60
N VAL A 89 4.24 -13.32 -16.79
CA VAL A 89 3.02 -12.82 -17.42
C VAL A 89 2.07 -12.28 -16.34
N VAL A 90 1.98 -12.97 -15.21
CA VAL A 90 1.12 -12.59 -14.07
C VAL A 90 1.74 -11.52 -13.19
N ALA A 91 3.04 -11.65 -12.92
CA ALA A 91 3.81 -10.63 -12.22
C ALA A 91 3.88 -9.39 -13.11
N ARG A 92 3.43 -8.27 -12.57
CA ARG A 92 3.69 -6.98 -13.20
C ARG A 92 5.18 -6.69 -13.13
N LEU A 93 5.79 -6.50 -14.29
CA LEU A 93 7.20 -6.11 -14.34
C LEU A 93 7.31 -4.65 -13.89
N ILE A 94 8.03 -4.40 -12.80
CA ILE A 94 8.44 -3.04 -12.42
C ILE A 94 9.44 -2.56 -13.48
N LYS A 95 8.99 -1.85 -14.53
CA LYS A 95 9.90 -1.28 -15.55
C LYS A 95 10.24 0.16 -15.22
N GLY A 96 11.04 0.40 -14.19
CA GLY A 96 11.63 1.72 -13.99
C GLY A 96 11.88 2.04 -12.54
N ASN A 97 12.68 3.08 -12.33
CA ASN A 97 13.00 3.62 -11.02
C ASN A 97 12.71 5.12 -11.08
N PHE A 98 11.90 5.61 -10.16
CA PHE A 98 11.83 7.04 -9.89
C PHE A 98 12.92 7.40 -8.89
N CYS A 99 13.75 8.38 -9.23
CA CYS A 99 14.77 8.92 -8.33
C CYS A 99 14.48 10.39 -8.08
N TYR A 100 13.94 10.68 -6.90
CA TYR A 100 13.79 12.04 -6.38
C TYR A 100 15.07 12.47 -5.65
N SER A 101 15.23 13.78 -5.39
CA SER A 101 16.42 14.46 -4.83
C SER A 101 17.65 14.51 -5.74
N ARG A 102 17.43 14.57 -7.06
CA ARG A 102 18.51 14.77 -8.05
C ARG A 102 18.51 16.16 -8.66
N GLY A 103 17.40 16.89 -8.59
CA GLY A 103 17.28 18.24 -9.13
C GLY A 103 17.53 19.31 -8.07
N GLU A 104 18.12 20.43 -8.46
CA GLU A 104 18.25 21.63 -7.60
C GLU A 104 16.89 22.19 -7.16
N SER A 105 15.82 21.84 -7.86
CA SER A 105 14.44 22.23 -7.54
C SER A 105 13.78 21.34 -6.48
N ASP A 106 14.36 20.19 -6.14
CA ASP A 106 13.79 19.24 -5.18
C ASP A 106 14.01 19.76 -3.76
N ILE A 107 12.92 20.00 -3.02
CA ILE A 107 12.99 20.63 -1.69
C ILE A 107 12.62 19.69 -0.54
N LEU A 108 11.95 18.56 -0.82
CA LEU A 108 11.59 17.62 0.23
C LEU A 108 12.81 16.76 0.61
N PRO A 109 13.03 16.51 1.90
CA PRO A 109 14.11 15.63 2.34
C PRO A 109 13.86 14.19 1.86
N THR A 110 14.93 13.51 1.48
CA THR A 110 14.91 12.09 1.12
C THR A 110 15.73 11.25 2.09
N THR A 111 15.38 9.98 2.21
CA THR A 111 16.08 9.02 3.05
C THR A 111 16.10 7.67 2.35
N THR A 112 17.04 6.81 2.72
CA THR A 112 17.04 5.42 2.25
C THR A 112 16.15 4.54 3.15
N PHE A 113 15.69 3.41 2.61
CA PHE A 113 14.77 2.51 3.33
C PHE A 113 15.40 1.87 4.58
N ASP A 114 16.73 1.73 4.62
CA ASP A 114 17.48 1.26 5.79
C ASP A 114 17.55 2.30 6.92
N GLN A 115 17.41 3.59 6.60
CA GLN A 115 17.47 4.67 7.60
C GLN A 115 16.16 4.88 8.37
N ILE A 116 15.02 4.42 7.82
CA ILE A 116 13.74 4.42 8.54
C ILE A 116 13.66 3.23 9.51
N LYS A 117 13.18 3.46 10.74
CA LYS A 117 13.18 2.48 11.84
C LYS A 117 11.76 2.10 12.27
N ASN A 118 11.64 1.08 13.14
CA ASN A 118 10.37 0.69 13.79
C ASN A 118 9.20 0.52 12.79
N LYS A 119 9.46 -0.20 11.69
CA LYS A 119 8.48 -0.37 10.61
C LYS A 119 7.35 -1.26 11.10
N VAL A 120 6.13 -0.74 11.12
CA VAL A 120 4.92 -1.48 11.49
C VAL A 120 3.93 -1.36 10.35
N HIS A 121 3.51 -2.50 9.82
CA HIS A 121 2.52 -2.53 8.76
C HIS A 121 1.19 -1.92 9.23
N LEU A 122 0.61 -1.00 8.47
CA LEU A 122 -0.70 -0.40 8.77
C LEU A 122 -1.76 -0.98 7.84
N SER A 123 -1.58 -0.84 6.54
CA SER A 123 -2.49 -1.33 5.51
C SER A 123 -1.78 -1.39 4.16
N CYS A 124 -2.23 -2.26 3.24
CA CYS A 124 -1.80 -2.36 1.84
C CYS A 124 -0.33 -1.91 1.58
N SER A 125 -0.20 -0.67 1.12
CA SER A 125 1.06 -0.02 0.76
C SER A 125 1.61 0.94 1.83
N ALA A 126 0.94 1.13 2.96
CA ALA A 126 1.33 2.03 4.02
C ALA A 126 1.89 1.31 5.25
N ASP A 127 3.04 1.77 5.72
CA ASP A 127 3.64 1.32 6.97
C ASP A 127 3.94 2.54 7.87
N ARG A 128 3.69 2.41 9.17
CA ARG A 128 4.19 3.33 10.20
C ARG A 128 5.69 3.13 10.37
N CYS A 129 6.43 4.19 10.58
CA CYS A 129 7.86 4.12 10.86
C CYS A 129 8.32 5.28 11.74
N THR A 130 9.57 5.20 12.19
CA THR A 130 10.27 6.32 12.81
C THR A 130 11.34 6.84 11.86
N TRP A 131 11.34 8.14 11.56
CA TRP A 131 12.35 8.81 10.76
C TRP A 131 12.81 10.10 11.42
N GLN A 132 14.12 10.27 11.63
CA GLN A 132 14.71 11.41 12.36
C GLN A 132 14.05 11.68 13.74
N GLY A 133 13.60 10.62 14.42
CA GLY A 133 12.91 10.74 15.72
C GLY A 133 11.42 11.07 15.62
N TYR A 134 10.90 11.34 14.42
CA TYR A 134 9.48 11.57 14.18
C TYR A 134 8.75 10.27 13.89
N ASP A 135 7.52 10.18 14.38
CA ASP A 135 6.56 9.15 14.01
C ASP A 135 5.98 9.51 12.63
N CYS A 136 6.12 8.62 11.66
CA CYS A 136 5.84 8.87 10.26
C CYS A 136 5.03 7.72 9.67
N VAL A 137 4.40 7.99 8.53
CA VAL A 137 3.83 6.96 7.66
C VAL A 137 4.52 7.10 6.31
N PHE A 138 5.01 5.98 5.77
CA PHE A 138 5.51 5.94 4.40
C PHE A 138 4.63 5.02 3.57
N LYS A 139 4.40 5.42 2.32
CA LYS A 139 3.70 4.63 1.33
C LYS A 139 4.70 4.02 0.36
N ARG A 140 4.60 2.72 0.15
CA ARG A 140 5.34 1.95 -0.86
C ARG A 140 4.65 2.12 -2.20
N VAL A 141 5.43 2.39 -3.24
CA VAL A 141 4.93 2.33 -4.60
C VAL A 141 5.01 0.88 -5.04
N GLU A 142 3.86 0.27 -5.28
CA GLU A 142 3.77 -1.15 -5.64
C GLU A 142 3.81 -1.35 -7.15
N PHE A 143 3.31 -0.37 -7.91
CA PHE A 143 3.21 -0.45 -9.36
C PHE A 143 3.94 0.68 -10.06
N GLN A 144 4.46 0.39 -11.26
CA GLN A 144 5.17 1.38 -12.06
C GLN A 144 4.21 2.50 -12.53
N GLU A 145 2.96 2.14 -12.82
CA GLU A 145 1.93 3.09 -13.24
C GLU A 145 1.65 4.15 -12.16
N ASP A 146 1.96 3.84 -10.89
CA ASP A 146 1.83 4.78 -9.78
C ASP A 146 2.99 5.79 -9.73
N LEU A 147 4.11 5.55 -10.41
CA LEU A 147 5.28 6.43 -10.35
C LEU A 147 4.97 7.84 -10.86
N GLU A 148 4.26 7.96 -11.99
CA GLU A 148 3.88 9.26 -12.55
C GLU A 148 2.89 10.00 -11.63
N VAL A 149 1.96 9.26 -11.01
CA VAL A 149 0.99 9.79 -10.06
C VAL A 149 1.71 10.32 -8.82
N MET A 150 2.64 9.53 -8.27
CA MET A 150 3.44 9.87 -7.10
C MET A 150 4.37 11.06 -7.38
N GLU A 151 5.02 11.10 -8.54
CA GLU A 151 5.84 12.24 -8.94
C GLU A 151 5.00 13.52 -8.99
N ARG A 152 3.84 13.48 -9.65
CA ARG A 152 2.93 14.62 -9.70
C ARG A 152 2.50 15.07 -8.30
N GLU A 153 2.20 14.14 -7.41
CA GLU A 153 1.80 14.43 -6.03
C GLU A 153 2.94 15.09 -5.23
N ILE A 154 4.17 14.61 -5.39
CA ILE A 154 5.38 15.21 -4.82
C ILE A 154 5.53 16.66 -5.32
N ARG A 155 5.46 16.88 -6.63
CA ARG A 155 5.60 18.23 -7.23
C ARG A 155 4.51 19.20 -6.75
N GLN A 156 3.27 18.72 -6.60
CA GLN A 156 2.19 19.53 -6.06
C GLN A 156 2.43 19.95 -4.60
N ARG A 157 2.95 19.05 -3.75
CA ARG A 157 3.32 19.38 -2.37
C ARG A 157 4.46 20.39 -2.31
N GLU A 158 5.48 20.25 -3.14
CA GLU A 158 6.57 21.24 -3.20
C GLU A 158 6.06 22.62 -3.58
N LYS A 159 5.18 22.70 -4.59
CA LYS A 159 4.56 23.97 -5.01
C LYS A 159 3.77 24.59 -3.86
N LEU A 160 3.06 23.76 -3.09
CA LEU A 160 2.31 24.21 -1.92
C LEU A 160 3.24 24.76 -0.82
N LEU A 161 4.34 24.06 -0.52
CA LEU A 161 5.31 24.50 0.48
C LEU A 161 5.96 25.83 0.09
N ARG A 162 6.33 26.01 -1.18
CA ARG A 162 6.86 27.30 -1.67
C ARG A 162 5.84 28.43 -1.48
N ALA A 163 4.58 28.20 -1.83
CA ALA A 163 3.52 29.20 -1.65
C ALA A 163 3.26 29.54 -0.17
N LEU A 164 3.45 28.58 0.74
CA LEU A 164 3.34 28.80 2.19
C LEU A 164 4.51 29.61 2.76
N ASP A 165 5.72 29.45 2.20
CA ASP A 165 6.93 30.16 2.61
C ASP A 165 6.91 31.64 2.18
N GLU A 166 6.30 31.94 1.03
CA GLU A 166 6.22 33.30 0.48
C GLU A 166 5.24 34.22 1.22
N ASP A 167 4.05 33.74 1.59
CA ASP A 167 3.07 34.48 2.41
C ASP A 167 2.05 33.53 3.07
N PRO A 168 1.98 33.46 4.42
CA PRO A 168 1.04 32.60 5.13
C PRO A 168 -0.44 32.82 4.76
N LYS A 169 -0.83 34.05 4.38
CA LYS A 169 -2.23 34.36 3.98
C LYS A 169 -2.54 33.82 2.58
N THR A 170 -1.57 33.90 1.67
CA THR A 170 -1.64 33.31 0.32
C THR A 170 -1.53 31.78 0.36
N GLY A 171 -0.80 31.25 1.35
CA GLY A 171 -0.69 29.82 1.63
C GLY A 171 -2.04 29.16 1.90
N PHE A 172 -2.92 29.78 2.70
CA PHE A 172 -4.24 29.23 2.99
C PHE A 172 -5.16 29.18 1.76
N ALA A 173 -5.14 30.22 0.91
CA ALA A 173 -5.86 30.23 -0.36
C ALA A 173 -5.33 29.16 -1.34
N THR A 174 -4.02 28.91 -1.33
CA THR A 174 -3.37 27.89 -2.14
C THR A 174 -3.69 26.47 -1.64
N ILE A 175 -3.68 26.24 -0.32
CA ILE A 175 -4.15 25.00 0.32
C ILE A 175 -5.60 24.74 -0.12
N GLN A 176 -6.48 25.74 0.00
CA GLN A 176 -7.87 25.59 -0.38
C GLN A 176 -8.00 25.26 -1.87
N ALA A 177 -7.30 25.92 -2.79
CA ALA A 177 -7.35 25.61 -4.22
C ALA A 177 -6.80 24.21 -4.57
N VAL A 178 -5.70 23.79 -3.95
CA VAL A 178 -5.04 22.49 -4.21
C VAL A 178 -5.88 21.33 -3.68
N PHE A 179 -6.46 21.45 -2.49
CA PHE A 179 -7.26 20.38 -1.89
C PHE A 179 -8.73 20.38 -2.35
N THR A 180 -9.28 21.51 -2.81
CA THR A 180 -10.65 21.55 -3.39
C THR A 180 -10.67 20.96 -4.81
N CYS A 181 -9.54 20.91 -5.52
CA CYS A 181 -9.42 20.29 -6.86
C CYS A 181 -9.17 18.78 -6.86
N CYS A 182 -9.24 18.09 -5.71
CA CYS A 182 -9.18 16.63 -5.68
C CYS A 182 -10.48 16.01 -5.14
N PRO A 183 -11.60 16.02 -5.90
CA PRO A 183 -12.85 15.41 -5.46
C PRO A 183 -12.87 13.87 -5.55
N SER A 184 -11.77 13.20 -5.93
CA SER A 184 -11.83 11.79 -6.33
C SER A 184 -11.36 10.76 -5.29
N LEU A 185 -11.07 11.11 -4.03
CA LEU A 185 -10.64 10.11 -3.04
C LEU A 185 -11.28 10.18 -1.64
N LEU A 186 -12.31 11.00 -1.44
CA LEU A 186 -13.02 11.04 -0.14
C LEU A 186 -14.54 11.03 -0.35
N SER A 187 -15.08 9.84 -0.60
CA SER A 187 -16.46 9.51 -0.23
C SER A 187 -16.46 8.45 0.88
N CYS A 188 -15.82 8.76 2.01
CA CYS A 188 -16.12 8.09 3.27
C CYS A 188 -17.17 8.93 3.99
N SER A 189 -18.44 8.62 3.74
CA SER A 189 -19.56 9.13 4.53
C SER A 189 -19.51 8.52 5.94
N SER A 190 -19.04 9.30 6.91
CA SER A 190 -19.31 9.11 8.34
C SER A 190 -19.33 10.48 9.03
N PRO A 191 -20.19 10.71 10.05
CA PRO A 191 -20.51 12.06 10.53
C PRO A 191 -19.30 12.71 11.17
N GLN A 192 -18.94 13.90 10.69
CA GLN A 192 -17.92 14.74 11.31
C GLN A 192 -18.40 15.22 12.67
N THR A 193 -17.81 14.68 13.73
CA THR A 193 -17.75 15.40 15.02
C THR A 193 -16.66 16.47 14.87
N PRO A 194 -16.93 17.76 15.11
CA PRO A 194 -15.93 18.80 14.93
C PRO A 194 -14.81 18.65 15.97
N MET A 195 -13.59 18.50 15.47
CA MET A 195 -12.36 18.48 16.25
C MET A 195 -12.12 19.88 16.85
N LYS A 196 -12.25 19.99 18.17
CA LYS A 196 -11.92 21.22 18.90
C LYS A 196 -10.40 21.36 18.97
N PHE A 197 -9.89 22.45 18.41
CA PHE A 197 -8.52 22.92 18.68
C PHE A 197 -8.45 23.44 20.12
N TRP A 198 -7.41 23.03 20.84
CA TRP A 198 -7.01 23.68 22.07
C TRP A 198 -6.18 24.92 21.70
N ASP A 199 -6.62 26.09 22.14
CA ASP A 199 -5.75 27.26 22.27
C ASP A 199 -4.97 27.14 23.60
N TYR A 200 -3.74 27.63 23.59
CA TYR A 200 -2.72 27.66 24.65
C TYR A 200 -3.18 27.54 26.10
#